data_AF-A0A7S1HDF0-F1
#
_entry.id   AF-A0A7S1HDF0-F1
#
_cell.length_a   1.000
_cell.length_b   1.000
_cell.length_c   1.000
_cell.angle_alpha   90.00
_cell.angle_beta   90.00
_cell.angle_gamma   90.00
#
_symmetry.space_group_name_H-M   'P 1'
#
loop_
_entity.id
_entity.type
_entity.pdbx_description
1 polymer ?
#
loop_
_entity_poly.entity_id
_entity_poly.type
_entity_poly.pdbx_seq_one_letter_code
_entity_poly.pdbx_strand_id
1 'polypeptide(L)'
;RKAADLSELAECSEISVLDVAENKLDEEEVLGVFQLLPKLAVLYSQKNPFCQCISPYRKVLISRLDALTCLDGLPVEMLERRCAVAWAVGGREAELAERAVVREETKQRAKRDRAALRRTLAEGRARRA
;
A
#
# COMPACT_ATOMS: atom_id res chain seq x y z
N ARG A 1 26.24 4.02 3.67
CA ARG A 1 26.22 3.20 2.45
C ARG A 1 25.39 3.97 1.45
N LYS A 2 25.89 4.12 0.23
CA LYS A 2 25.27 5.01 -0.77
C LYS A 2 24.20 4.24 -1.55
N ALA A 3 23.28 4.93 -2.21
CA ALA A 3 22.33 4.28 -3.12
C ALA A 3 23.03 3.44 -4.21
N ALA A 4 24.25 3.83 -4.58
CA ALA A 4 25.12 3.08 -5.50
C ALA A 4 25.37 1.62 -5.06
N ASP A 5 25.41 1.34 -3.76
CA ASP A 5 25.61 -0.02 -3.22
C ASP A 5 24.40 -0.94 -3.51
N LEU A 6 23.25 -0.36 -3.90
CA LEU A 6 22.03 -1.09 -4.27
C LEU A 6 21.76 -1.06 -5.77
N SER A 7 22.62 -0.43 -6.57
CA SER A 7 22.38 -0.22 -8.01
C SER A 7 22.19 -1.54 -8.78
N GLU A 8 22.94 -2.58 -8.42
CA GLU A 8 22.83 -3.91 -9.03
C GLU A 8 21.46 -4.57 -8.78
N LEU A 9 20.73 -4.17 -7.72
CA LEU A 9 19.37 -4.68 -7.48
C LEU A 9 18.42 -4.25 -8.58
N ALA A 10 18.66 -3.11 -9.25
CA ALA A 10 17.83 -2.64 -10.35
C ALA A 10 17.80 -3.62 -11.54
N GLU A 11 18.80 -4.48 -11.68
CA GLU A 11 18.86 -5.50 -12.72
C GLU A 11 18.01 -6.73 -12.38
N CYS A 12 17.60 -6.87 -11.12
CA CYS A 12 16.90 -8.03 -10.60
C CYS A 12 15.37 -7.83 -10.60
N SER A 13 14.74 -7.88 -11.79
CA SER A 13 13.30 -7.64 -11.97
C SER A 13 12.37 -8.65 -11.26
N GLU A 14 12.91 -9.79 -10.82
CA GLU A 14 12.16 -10.87 -10.18
C GLU A 14 12.10 -10.78 -8.66
N ILE A 15 12.81 -9.82 -8.04
CA ILE A 15 12.78 -9.66 -6.59
C ILE A 15 11.39 -9.25 -6.14
N SER A 16 10.78 -10.10 -5.30
CA SER A 16 9.48 -9.84 -4.68
C SER A 16 9.55 -9.58 -3.18
N VAL A 17 10.61 -10.01 -2.52
CA VAL A 17 10.85 -9.81 -1.08
C VAL A 17 12.25 -9.26 -0.92
N LEU A 18 12.36 -8.09 -0.30
CA LEU A 18 13.64 -7.44 -0.02
C LEU A 18 13.70 -7.05 1.45
N ASP A 19 14.75 -7.54 2.12
CA ASP A 19 15.10 -7.10 3.47
C ASP A 19 16.42 -6.33 3.42
N VAL A 20 16.33 -5.04 3.69
CA VAL A 20 17.44 -4.11 3.84
C VAL A 20 17.36 -3.38 5.19
N ALA A 21 16.65 -3.96 6.16
CA ALA A 21 16.55 -3.40 7.50
C ALA A 21 17.93 -3.31 8.17
N GLU A 22 18.05 -2.38 9.12
CA GLU A 22 19.25 -2.21 9.96
C GLU A 22 20.54 -1.91 9.15
N ASN A 23 20.37 -1.24 8.00
CA ASN A 23 21.47 -0.76 7.18
C ASN A 23 21.72 0.74 7.42
N LYS A 24 22.69 1.29 6.67
CA LYS A 24 23.08 2.70 6.72
C LYS A 24 22.76 3.43 5.42
N LEU A 25 21.54 3.23 4.93
CA LEU A 25 20.99 3.91 3.75
C LEU A 25 20.50 5.30 4.20
N ASP A 26 21.13 6.39 3.72
CA ASP A 26 20.73 7.77 4.10
C ASP A 26 20.14 8.60 2.95
N GLU A 27 20.37 8.15 1.72
CA GLU A 27 20.03 8.85 0.48
C GLU A 27 18.56 8.60 0.08
N GLU A 28 17.83 9.65 -0.34
CA GLU A 28 16.46 9.52 -0.88
C GLU A 28 16.47 8.73 -2.21
N GLU A 29 17.61 8.72 -2.91
CA GLU A 29 17.89 7.99 -4.13
C GLU A 29 17.65 6.47 -4.00
N VAL A 30 17.70 5.93 -2.78
CA VAL A 30 17.36 4.54 -2.45
C VAL A 30 15.92 4.20 -2.87
N LEU A 31 14.99 5.15 -2.75
CA LEU A 31 13.61 4.97 -3.21
C LEU A 31 13.51 4.87 -4.74
N GLY A 32 14.46 5.47 -5.47
CA GLY A 32 14.59 5.30 -6.92
C GLY A 32 14.97 3.87 -7.28
N VAL A 33 15.90 3.27 -6.53
CA VAL A 33 16.29 1.86 -6.73
C VAL A 33 15.11 0.92 -6.48
N PHE A 34 14.34 1.13 -5.42
CA PHE A 34 13.16 0.29 -5.12
C PHE A 34 12.08 0.38 -6.19
N GLN A 35 11.92 1.53 -6.87
CA GLN A 35 10.97 1.67 -7.98
C GLN A 35 11.38 0.86 -9.22
N LEU A 36 12.66 0.53 -9.36
CA LEU A 36 13.16 -0.32 -10.45
C LEU A 36 12.88 -1.80 -10.20
N LEU A 37 12.29 -2.16 -9.06
CA LEU A 37 11.88 -3.53 -8.70
C LEU A 37 10.37 -3.71 -8.91
N PRO A 38 9.91 -4.04 -10.13
CA PRO A 38 8.48 -4.03 -10.47
C PRO A 38 7.66 -5.07 -9.70
N LYS A 39 8.29 -6.12 -9.16
CA LYS A 39 7.63 -7.20 -8.43
C LYS A 39 7.77 -7.09 -6.91
N LEU A 40 8.36 -6.01 -6.40
CA LEU A 40 8.62 -5.84 -4.98
C LEU A 40 7.32 -5.78 -4.17
N ALA A 41 6.99 -6.89 -3.54
CA ALA A 41 5.76 -7.09 -2.78
C ALA A 41 5.97 -6.95 -1.27
N VAL A 42 7.16 -7.26 -0.75
CA VAL A 42 7.47 -7.16 0.67
C VAL A 42 8.79 -6.41 0.85
N LEU A 43 8.77 -5.32 1.61
CA LEU A 43 9.95 -4.54 1.92
C LEU A 43 10.12 -4.41 3.43
N TYR A 44 11.31 -4.74 3.93
CA TYR A 44 11.78 -4.38 5.26
C TYR A 44 12.91 -3.37 5.10
N SER A 45 12.71 -2.15 5.57
CA SER A 45 13.72 -1.09 5.48
C SER A 45 13.81 -0.24 6.74
N GLN A 46 13.18 -0.68 7.83
CA GLN A 46 13.30 -0.08 9.15
C GLN A 46 14.76 0.08 9.62
N LYS A 47 14.96 1.01 10.56
CA LYS A 47 16.27 1.32 11.17
C LYS A 47 17.35 1.76 10.16
N ASN A 48 16.94 2.32 9.02
CA ASN A 48 17.83 3.06 8.13
C ASN A 48 17.66 4.59 8.35
N PRO A 49 18.73 5.40 8.21
CA PRO A 49 18.64 6.85 8.31
C PRO A 49 17.61 7.51 7.37
N PHE A 50 17.47 7.05 6.11
CA PHE A 50 16.54 7.64 5.14
C PHE A 50 15.07 7.59 5.60
N CYS A 51 14.71 6.65 6.48
CA CYS A 51 13.36 6.56 7.07
C CYS A 51 12.97 7.83 7.83
N GLN A 52 13.96 8.57 8.36
CA GLN A 52 13.72 9.83 9.06
C GLN A 52 13.66 11.04 8.11
N CYS A 53 14.35 10.94 6.97
CA CYS A 53 14.37 11.98 5.94
C CYS A 53 13.05 12.03 5.16
N ILE A 54 12.45 10.88 4.88
CA ILE A 54 11.18 10.79 4.16
C ILE A 54 10.02 10.94 5.15
N SER A 55 9.29 12.05 5.09
CA SER A 55 8.09 12.26 5.91
C SER A 55 6.91 12.72 5.06
N PRO A 56 5.75 12.03 5.08
CA PRO A 56 5.44 10.80 5.82
C PRO A 56 5.98 9.52 5.14
N TYR A 57 6.99 8.88 5.75
CA TYR A 57 7.71 7.68 5.27
C TYR A 57 6.81 6.62 4.62
N ARG A 58 5.95 5.97 5.42
CA ARG A 58 5.11 4.85 4.96
C ARG A 58 4.22 5.25 3.78
N LYS A 59 3.61 6.43 3.85
CA LYS A 59 2.70 6.92 2.81
C LYS A 59 3.45 7.19 1.50
N VAL A 60 4.65 7.77 1.58
CA VAL A 60 5.51 8.00 0.41
C VAL A 60 5.88 6.67 -0.24
N LEU A 61 6.36 5.70 0.53
CA LEU A 61 6.76 4.39 -0.01
C LEU A 61 5.57 3.67 -0.67
N ILE A 62 4.41 3.62 -0.01
CA ILE A 62 3.20 3.00 -0.57
C ILE A 62 2.76 3.68 -1.87
N SER A 63 2.90 5.01 -1.95
CA SER A 63 2.49 5.77 -3.14
C SER A 63 3.41 5.59 -4.35
N ARG A 64 4.69 5.24 -4.12
CA ARG A 64 5.68 5.05 -5.21
C ARG A 64 5.94 3.59 -5.57
N LEU A 65 5.59 2.64 -4.69
CA LEU A 65 5.82 1.21 -4.90
C LEU A 65 4.47 0.50 -5.13
N ASP A 66 4.15 0.27 -6.41
CA ASP A 66 2.84 -0.23 -6.84
C ASP A 66 2.56 -1.68 -6.43
N ALA A 67 3.58 -2.54 -6.51
CA ALA A 67 3.44 -3.97 -6.18
C ALA A 67 3.45 -4.26 -4.67
N LEU A 68 3.68 -3.25 -3.82
CA LEU A 68 3.91 -3.45 -2.38
C LEU A 68 2.66 -3.98 -1.66
N THR A 69 2.78 -5.14 -1.04
CA THR A 69 1.72 -5.76 -0.23
C THR A 69 2.00 -5.68 1.26
N CYS A 70 3.27 -5.54 1.65
CA CYS A 70 3.71 -5.45 3.03
C CYS A 70 4.92 -4.52 3.15
N LEU A 71 4.90 -3.64 4.15
CA LEU A 71 6.01 -2.75 4.49
C LEU A 71 6.30 -2.84 5.98
N ASP A 72 7.55 -3.14 6.32
CA ASP A 72 8.09 -3.28 7.67
C ASP A 72 7.24 -4.20 8.59
N GLY A 73 6.72 -5.28 8.01
CA GLY A 73 5.89 -6.27 8.71
C GLY A 73 4.41 -5.89 8.84
N LEU A 74 3.97 -4.73 8.32
CA LEU A 74 2.57 -4.33 8.29
C LEU A 74 1.99 -4.43 6.87
N PRO A 75 0.82 -5.08 6.70
CA PRO A 75 0.17 -5.18 5.39
C PRO A 75 -0.22 -3.80 4.86
N VAL A 76 -0.17 -3.63 3.55
CA VAL A 76 -0.64 -2.42 2.86
C VAL A 76 -2.09 -2.64 2.47
N GLU A 77 -3.01 -1.94 3.13
CA GLU A 77 -4.43 -2.06 2.84
C GLU A 77 -4.80 -1.34 1.54
N MET A 78 -5.87 -1.80 0.87
CA MET A 78 -6.35 -1.16 -0.36
C MET A 78 -6.78 0.30 -0.14
N LEU A 79 -7.46 0.60 0.98
CA LEU A 79 -7.85 1.96 1.34
C LEU A 79 -6.60 2.84 1.57
N GLU A 80 -5.61 2.30 2.29
CA GLU A 80 -4.34 2.98 2.55
C GLU A 80 -3.63 3.33 1.24
N ARG A 81 -3.50 2.36 0.33
CA ARG A 81 -2.90 2.55 -1.00
C ARG A 81 -3.63 3.63 -1.80
N ARG A 82 -4.95 3.55 -1.93
CA ARG A 82 -5.75 4.56 -2.66
C ARG A 82 -5.53 5.96 -2.07
N CYS A 83 -5.56 6.08 -0.75
CA CYS A 83 -5.30 7.34 -0.05
C CYS A 83 -3.87 7.85 -0.28
N ALA A 84 -2.87 6.97 -0.23
CA ALA A 84 -1.46 7.32 -0.43
C ALA A 84 -1.19 7.81 -1.86
N VAL A 85 -1.75 7.15 -2.87
CA VAL A 85 -1.66 7.56 -4.28
C VAL A 85 -2.35 8.91 -4.50
N ALA A 86 -3.57 9.08 -4.00
CA ALA A 86 -4.29 10.35 -4.08
C ALA A 86 -3.50 11.49 -3.40
N TRP A 87 -2.91 11.20 -2.23
CA TRP A 87 -2.07 12.14 -1.51
C TRP A 87 -0.80 12.53 -2.31
N ALA A 88 -0.16 11.58 -2.99
CA ALA A 88 1.01 11.88 -3.80
C ALA A 88 0.70 12.81 -5.00
N VAL A 89 -0.54 12.77 -5.52
CA VAL A 89 -0.97 13.60 -6.65
C VAL A 89 -1.45 14.97 -6.22
N GLY A 90 -2.32 15.04 -5.21
CA GLY A 90 -3.04 16.28 -4.84
C GLY A 90 -2.98 16.61 -3.34
N GLY A 91 -2.04 16.02 -2.62
CA GLY A 91 -1.84 16.25 -1.20
C GLY A 91 -3.05 15.85 -0.35
N ARG A 92 -3.23 16.58 0.77
CA ARG A 92 -4.23 16.23 1.78
C ARG A 92 -5.67 16.31 1.27
N GLU A 93 -5.96 17.21 0.34
CA GLU A 93 -7.31 17.39 -0.21
C GLU A 93 -7.72 16.19 -1.07
N ALA A 94 -6.84 15.74 -1.96
CA ALA A 94 -7.07 14.55 -2.77
C ALA A 94 -7.21 13.29 -1.88
N GLU A 95 -6.42 13.16 -0.82
CA GLU A 95 -6.58 12.07 0.15
C GLU A 95 -7.97 12.06 0.79
N LEU A 96 -8.47 13.23 1.22
CA LEU A 96 -9.77 13.35 1.86
C LEU A 96 -10.90 13.02 0.89
N ALA A 97 -10.80 13.47 -0.36
CA ALA A 97 -11.76 13.15 -1.42
C ALA A 97 -11.79 11.64 -1.68
N GLU A 98 -10.63 11.00 -1.86
CA GLU A 98 -10.53 9.56 -2.11
C GLU A 98 -11.08 8.74 -0.94
N ARG A 99 -10.78 9.16 0.29
CA ARG A 99 -11.32 8.53 1.51
C ARG A 99 -12.84 8.63 1.58
N ALA A 100 -13.44 9.74 1.13
CA ALA A 100 -14.89 9.89 1.07
C ALA A 100 -15.51 8.95 0.02
N VAL A 101 -14.87 8.81 -1.15
CA VAL A 101 -15.28 7.87 -2.21
C VAL A 101 -15.30 6.43 -1.67
N VAL A 102 -14.20 5.97 -1.06
CA VAL A 102 -14.11 4.60 -0.53
C VAL A 102 -15.16 4.35 0.57
N ARG A 103 -15.44 5.34 1.42
CA ARG A 103 -16.50 5.24 2.45
C ARG A 103 -17.87 5.03 1.82
N GLU A 104 -18.20 5.78 0.77
CA GLU A 104 -19.49 5.65 0.10
C GLU A 104 -19.59 4.29 -0.63
N GLU A 105 -18.54 3.86 -1.33
CA GLU A 105 -18.46 2.53 -1.94
C GLU A 105 -18.71 1.41 -0.92
N THR A 106 -18.06 1.49 0.25
CA THR A 106 -18.18 0.52 1.34
C THR A 106 -19.61 0.50 1.89
N LYS A 107 -20.22 1.67 2.06
CA LYS A 107 -21.60 1.81 2.53
C LYS A 107 -22.59 1.21 1.53
N GLN A 108 -22.41 1.46 0.23
CA GLN A 108 -23.26 0.91 -0.82
C GLN A 108 -23.12 -0.61 -0.93
N ARG A 109 -21.89 -1.13 -0.81
CA ARG A 109 -21.63 -2.58 -0.75
C ARG A 109 -22.35 -3.22 0.43
N ALA A 110 -22.15 -2.68 1.64
CA ALA A 110 -22.82 -3.19 2.84
C ALA A 110 -24.35 -3.17 2.74
N LYS A 111 -24.92 -2.12 2.11
CA LYS A 111 -26.37 -2.04 1.86
C LYS A 111 -26.85 -3.14 0.91
N ARG A 112 -26.10 -3.41 -0.16
CA ARG A 112 -26.40 -4.48 -1.13
C ARG A 112 -26.31 -5.86 -0.48
N ASP A 113 -25.23 -6.12 0.27
CA ASP A 113 -25.00 -7.40 0.93
C ASP A 113 -26.09 -7.68 1.97
N ARG A 114 -26.47 -6.67 2.77
CA ARG A 114 -27.59 -6.77 3.71
C ARG A 114 -28.91 -7.08 3.01
N ALA A 115 -29.16 -6.44 1.87
CA ALA A 115 -30.38 -6.69 1.09
C ALA A 115 -30.39 -8.11 0.50
N ALA A 116 -29.25 -8.60 0.00
CA ALA A 116 -29.10 -9.95 -0.52
C ALA A 116 -29.33 -11.00 0.58
N LEU A 117 -28.69 -10.84 1.75
CA LEU A 117 -28.88 -11.73 2.88
C LEU A 117 -30.34 -11.78 3.33
N ARG A 118 -31.03 -10.63 3.40
CA ARG A 118 -32.44 -10.57 3.77
C ARG A 118 -33.32 -11.37 2.78
N ARG A 119 -33.02 -11.33 1.48
CA ARG A 119 -33.75 -12.11 0.45
C ARG A 119 -33.54 -13.61 0.65
N THR A 120 -32.29 -14.05 0.76
CA THR A 120 -31.95 -15.47 0.98
C THR A 120 -32.61 -16.04 2.23
N LEU A 121 -32.62 -15.27 3.33
CA LEU A 121 -33.29 -15.68 4.57
C LEU A 121 -34.82 -15.77 4.42
N ALA A 122 -35.44 -14.84 3.69
CA ALA A 122 -36.88 -14.86 3.44
C ALA A 122 -37.28 -16.08 2.58
N GLU A 123 -36.54 -16.35 1.50
CA GLU A 123 -36.74 -17.52 0.65
C GLU A 123 -36.57 -18.83 1.43
N GLY A 124 -35.54 -18.90 2.28
CA GLY A 124 -35.30 -20.07 3.13
C GLY A 124 -36.35 -20.28 4.21
N ARG A 125 -37.07 -19.24 4.64
CA ARG A 125 -38.23 -19.36 5.53
C ARG A 125 -39.46 -19.86 4.78
N ALA A 126 -39.71 -19.31 3.58
CA ALA A 126 -40.84 -19.71 2.74
C ALA A 126 -40.76 -21.18 2.30
N ARG A 127 -39.56 -21.74 2.08
CA ARG A 127 -39.39 -23.17 1.75
C ARG A 127 -39.62 -24.12 2.94
N ARG A 128 -39.64 -23.60 4.16
CA ARG A 128 -39.79 -24.38 5.41
C ARG A 128 -41.21 -24.31 5.99
N ALA A 129 -42.05 -23.44 5.45
CA ALA A 129 -43.46 -23.30 5.78
C ALA A 129 -44.29 -24.11 4.77
#